data_AF-A0A3D0DG14-F1
#
_entry.id   AF-A0A3D0DG14-F1
#
_cell.length_a   1.000
_cell.length_b   1.000
_cell.length_c   1.000
_cell.angle_alpha   90.00
_cell.angle_beta   90.00
_cell.angle_gamma   90.00
#
_symmetry.space_group_name_H-M   'P 1'
#
loop_
_entity.id
_entity.type
_entity.pdbx_description
1 polymer ?
#
loop_
_entity_poly.entity_id
_entity_poly.type
_entity_poly.pdbx_seq_one_letter_code
_entity_poly.pdbx_strand_id
1 'polypeptide(L)'
;MKKYWQSLDDLAAGPSPDKFQDIPAIISEISDPVTRRRFLSLMGASMALAGFVGCRRPLEHIVPYVKAPEEIVPGVANYYATTMPFGNNAYGLVVESHEGRPTKIEGNKNHPSTLGRSNPFIQASVLSLYDPDRSQVVTHNGAESTWEDFISFWREQSPALSANGGAGLTILCGPFSSPTLARLKDQFLKTYPKAKWGTYEPVSDENIYEGIKLASGKAYQPVYHFEKAKVILSLDSDFLYSESDSIRNAKGFTDGRRIKSEHDDMNRLYVAESAYTITGAMADHRLAIPSSDIGYFAIAVAKELKRQGLTLPDSEPLDNFNRGNFDNNWIRVVASDLLDAKGKSLILAGRNQPPQVHALVFALNSALGNIGKSVGYRYIYDDTHSSLSDLSSLCDDLKRGEISTLIILGGNPVYNTSSDLAFGDLLKNVKHTIHLSEYADETSNLCQWHLPETHYLEGWGDARSIDGTLSVIQPLIAPLYDGRSLVEIINLITNGQEARGYDLVRDVWKSILWPVNYERDRQRLLNDGLYWENPSPEEVPRVNNKAIFYQATLRSIDNRLGINNLEINFRPSPTLYDGRYANNAWLQELP
;
A
#
# COMPACT_ATOMS: atom_id res chain seq x y z
N MET A 1 33.05 -39.24 -13.67
CA MET A 1 32.41 -37.99 -13.24
C MET A 1 30.93 -38.08 -13.56
N LYS A 2 30.05 -38.04 -12.56
CA LYS A 2 28.60 -37.94 -12.78
C LYS A 2 28.27 -36.52 -13.24
N LYS A 3 27.62 -36.38 -14.39
CA LYS A 3 27.20 -35.10 -14.95
C LYS A 3 25.78 -34.83 -14.44
N TYR A 4 25.59 -33.74 -13.70
CA TYR A 4 24.29 -33.29 -13.22
C TYR A 4 23.64 -32.40 -14.28
N TRP A 5 22.32 -32.53 -14.45
CA TRP A 5 21.54 -31.72 -15.40
C TRP A 5 21.37 -30.30 -14.88
N GLN A 6 21.45 -29.31 -15.77
CA GLN A 6 21.39 -27.89 -15.40
C GLN A 6 20.01 -27.25 -15.68
N SER A 7 19.12 -27.96 -16.39
CA SER A 7 17.74 -27.55 -16.63
C SER A 7 16.82 -28.76 -16.86
N LEU A 8 15.50 -28.53 -16.86
CA LEU A 8 14.51 -29.55 -17.22
C LEU A 8 14.59 -29.91 -18.71
N ASP A 9 15.05 -29.00 -19.56
CA ASP A 9 15.27 -29.23 -20.99
C ASP A 9 16.46 -30.17 -21.24
N ASP A 10 17.51 -30.08 -20.43
CA ASP A 10 18.66 -30.99 -20.45
C ASP A 10 18.28 -32.45 -20.10
N LEU A 11 17.23 -32.62 -19.30
CA LEU A 11 16.66 -33.93 -18.96
C LEU A 11 15.78 -34.48 -20.09
N ALA A 12 15.14 -33.62 -20.87
CA ALA A 12 14.11 -34.00 -21.85
C ALA A 12 14.66 -34.34 -23.25
N ALA A 13 15.96 -34.16 -23.52
CA ALA A 13 16.57 -34.38 -24.83
C ALA A 13 16.71 -35.87 -25.22
N GLY A 14 15.58 -36.52 -25.55
CA GLY A 14 15.50 -37.69 -26.42
C GLY A 14 15.21 -37.27 -27.88
N PRO A 15 15.36 -38.16 -28.89
CA PRO A 15 15.32 -37.78 -30.29
C PRO A 15 13.93 -37.25 -30.70
N SER A 16 13.88 -35.99 -31.17
CA SER A 16 12.67 -35.27 -31.58
C SER A 16 11.81 -36.00 -32.61
N PRO A 17 10.48 -35.93 -32.44
CA PRO A 17 9.55 -35.81 -33.54
C PRO A 17 9.05 -34.37 -33.67
N ASP A 18 9.23 -33.79 -34.85
CA ASP A 18 8.47 -32.63 -35.33
C ASP A 18 6.97 -32.79 -35.03
N LYS A 19 6.38 -31.77 -34.39
CA LYS A 19 5.01 -31.25 -34.60
C LYS A 19 4.64 -30.26 -33.50
N PHE A 20 4.79 -28.97 -33.78
CA PHE A 20 3.90 -27.96 -33.21
C PHE A 20 2.69 -27.86 -34.15
N GLN A 21 1.63 -28.58 -33.80
CA GLN A 21 0.27 -28.32 -34.29
C GLN A 21 -0.58 -28.02 -33.06
N ASP A 22 -1.13 -26.80 -33.06
CA ASP A 22 -2.40 -26.38 -32.45
C ASP A 22 -2.28 -25.03 -31.73
N ILE A 23 -2.30 -23.96 -32.53
CA ILE A 23 -2.80 -22.64 -32.12
C ILE A 23 -4.13 -22.43 -32.90
N PRO A 24 -5.23 -22.01 -32.26
CA PRO A 24 -6.55 -22.01 -32.88
C PRO A 24 -6.68 -21.07 -34.10
N ALA A 25 -7.50 -21.53 -35.05
CA ALA A 25 -7.75 -20.97 -36.36
C ALA A 25 -8.48 -19.62 -36.34
N ILE A 26 -7.84 -18.56 -36.85
CA ILE A 26 -8.50 -17.35 -37.40
C ILE A 26 -7.96 -16.96 -38.80
N ILE A 27 -7.07 -17.74 -39.43
CA ILE A 27 -6.55 -17.40 -40.77
C ILE A 27 -6.50 -18.63 -41.68
N SER A 28 -7.66 -19.17 -42.05
CA SER A 28 -7.74 -20.23 -43.07
C SER A 28 -8.90 -20.07 -44.06
N GLU A 29 -9.29 -18.84 -44.38
CA GLU A 29 -9.93 -18.56 -45.67
C GLU A 29 -8.92 -17.84 -46.54
N ILE A 30 -8.36 -18.56 -47.51
CA ILE A 30 -8.02 -18.12 -48.88
C ILE A 30 -7.44 -19.38 -49.55
N SER A 31 -8.32 -20.19 -50.11
CA SER A 31 -7.99 -21.29 -50.99
C SER A 31 -8.63 -21.01 -52.36
N ASP A 32 -7.94 -20.26 -53.22
CA ASP A 32 -8.30 -20.16 -54.63
C ASP A 32 -7.01 -20.10 -55.50
N PRO A 33 -6.86 -20.91 -56.57
CA PRO A 33 -5.62 -21.00 -57.33
C PRO A 33 -5.50 -19.80 -58.29
N VAL A 34 -4.88 -18.72 -57.81
CA VAL A 34 -4.63 -17.51 -58.61
C VAL A 34 -3.46 -17.77 -59.58
N THR A 35 -3.75 -17.83 -60.88
CA THR A 35 -2.75 -17.90 -61.96
C THR A 35 -1.72 -16.77 -61.82
N ARG A 36 -0.41 -17.08 -61.94
CA ARG A 36 0.72 -16.13 -61.80
C ARG A 36 0.52 -14.78 -62.49
N ARG A 37 -0.18 -14.74 -63.63
CA ARG A 37 -0.51 -13.49 -64.34
C ARG A 37 -1.49 -12.61 -63.57
N ARG A 38 -2.53 -13.18 -62.96
CA ARG A 38 -3.51 -12.45 -62.16
C ARG A 38 -2.92 -12.00 -60.81
N PHE A 39 -1.99 -12.77 -60.23
CA PHE A 39 -1.19 -12.35 -59.07
C PHE A 39 -0.28 -11.17 -59.40
N LEU A 40 0.44 -11.20 -60.53
CA LEU A 40 1.28 -10.08 -60.96
C LEU A 40 0.44 -8.85 -61.37
N SER A 41 -0.76 -9.03 -61.94
CA SER A 41 -1.69 -7.94 -62.19
C SER A 41 -2.25 -7.33 -60.91
N LEU A 42 -2.59 -8.15 -59.91
CA LEU A 42 -3.03 -7.67 -58.59
C LEU A 42 -1.89 -6.98 -57.86
N MET A 43 -0.68 -7.55 -57.80
CA MET A 43 0.49 -6.86 -57.22
C MET A 43 0.85 -5.57 -57.94
N GLY A 44 0.78 -5.55 -59.28
CA GLY A 44 0.98 -4.32 -60.06
C GLY A 44 -0.10 -3.27 -59.79
N ALA A 45 -1.36 -3.68 -59.63
CA ALA A 45 -2.45 -2.81 -59.24
C ALA A 45 -2.33 -2.33 -57.77
N SER A 46 -1.87 -3.18 -56.85
CA SER A 46 -1.60 -2.85 -55.45
C SER A 46 -0.43 -1.89 -55.30
N MET A 47 0.63 -2.04 -56.10
CA MET A 47 1.75 -1.09 -56.12
C MET A 47 1.37 0.23 -56.80
N ALA A 48 0.49 0.23 -57.80
CA ALA A 48 -0.06 1.46 -58.38
C ALA A 48 -1.01 2.18 -57.41
N LEU A 49 -1.83 1.47 -56.64
CA LEU A 49 -2.69 2.04 -55.60
C LEU A 49 -1.87 2.53 -54.38
N ALA A 50 -0.82 1.82 -53.99
CA ALA A 50 0.11 2.27 -52.94
C ALA A 50 0.95 3.49 -53.39
N GLY A 51 1.30 3.57 -54.68
CA GLY A 51 2.09 4.68 -55.24
C GLY A 51 1.31 5.99 -55.41
N PHE A 52 -0.02 5.94 -55.59
CA PHE A 52 -0.87 7.14 -55.72
C PHE A 52 -1.59 7.56 -54.43
N VAL A 53 -1.62 6.71 -53.39
CA VAL A 53 -2.17 7.04 -52.06
C VAL A 53 -1.06 7.22 -51.00
N GLY A 54 0.15 6.72 -51.25
CA GLY A 54 1.31 6.80 -50.34
C GLY A 54 1.98 8.16 -50.18
N CYS A 55 1.39 9.24 -50.69
CA CYS A 55 1.86 10.63 -50.51
C CYS A 55 0.75 11.59 -50.07
N ARG A 56 -0.25 11.12 -49.32
CA ARG A 56 -1.07 12.02 -48.51
C ARG A 56 -0.75 11.77 -47.05
N ARG A 57 -0.12 12.76 -46.39
CA ARG A 57 -0.16 12.82 -44.93
C ARG A 57 -1.63 12.77 -44.52
N PRO A 58 -2.00 11.96 -43.52
CA PRO A 58 -3.37 12.00 -43.02
C PRO A 58 -3.71 13.45 -42.68
N LEU A 59 -4.93 13.86 -43.00
CA LEU A 59 -5.42 15.17 -42.59
C LEU A 59 -5.61 15.11 -41.07
N GLU A 60 -4.61 15.57 -40.32
CA GLU A 60 -4.68 15.69 -38.87
C GLU A 60 -5.34 17.02 -38.51
N HIS A 61 -6.34 16.97 -37.64
CA HIS A 61 -7.04 18.15 -37.16
C HIS A 61 -6.37 18.70 -35.92
N ILE A 62 -5.97 19.97 -35.95
CA ILE A 62 -5.54 20.71 -34.77
C ILE A 62 -6.77 21.43 -34.21
N VAL A 63 -7.23 21.01 -33.03
CA VAL A 63 -8.41 21.57 -32.36
C VAL A 63 -7.95 22.49 -31.22
N PRO A 64 -8.00 23.82 -31.37
CA PRO A 64 -7.65 24.73 -30.28
C PRO A 64 -8.73 24.78 -29.22
N TYR A 65 -8.38 25.22 -28.01
CA TYR A 65 -9.35 25.50 -26.96
C TYR A 65 -10.37 26.55 -27.41
N VAL A 66 -11.66 26.30 -27.14
CA VAL A 66 -12.72 27.30 -27.31
C VAL A 66 -12.52 28.45 -26.32
N LYS A 67 -12.10 28.12 -25.09
CA LYS A 67 -11.69 29.06 -24.04
C LYS A 67 -10.41 28.54 -23.41
N ALA A 68 -9.27 29.11 -23.80
CA ALA A 68 -7.98 28.72 -23.27
C ALA A 68 -7.85 29.13 -21.80
N PRO A 69 -7.47 28.22 -20.89
CA PRO A 69 -7.09 28.59 -19.53
C PRO A 69 -5.83 29.45 -19.53
N GLU A 70 -5.78 30.46 -18.66
CA GLU A 70 -4.65 31.42 -18.62
C GLU A 70 -3.31 30.76 -18.28
N GLU A 71 -3.33 29.67 -17.50
CA GLU A 71 -2.15 28.94 -17.05
C GLU A 71 -1.65 27.88 -18.04
N ILE A 72 -2.36 27.63 -19.15
CA ILE A 72 -1.99 26.59 -20.12
C ILE A 72 -1.41 27.22 -21.38
N VAL A 73 -0.15 26.91 -21.65
CA VAL A 73 0.51 27.20 -22.92
C VAL A 73 0.69 25.87 -23.67
N PRO A 74 0.01 25.65 -24.82
CA PRO A 74 0.13 24.41 -25.57
C PRO A 74 1.58 24.06 -25.88
N GLY A 75 1.95 22.80 -25.65
CA GLY A 75 3.32 22.29 -25.79
C GLY A 75 4.31 22.65 -24.66
N VAL A 76 3.89 23.37 -23.61
CA VAL A 76 4.69 23.59 -22.40
C VAL A 76 4.06 22.83 -21.24
N ALA A 77 4.84 21.96 -20.61
CA ALA A 77 4.38 21.18 -19.47
C ALA A 77 4.19 22.05 -18.22
N ASN A 78 3.09 21.80 -17.50
CA ASN A 78 2.82 22.33 -16.18
C ASN A 78 3.10 21.28 -15.11
N TYR A 79 3.41 21.71 -13.89
CA TYR A 79 3.71 20.81 -12.78
C TYR A 79 2.77 21.12 -11.61
N TYR A 80 2.04 20.11 -11.14
CA TYR A 80 1.12 20.23 -10.02
C TYR A 80 1.58 19.37 -8.86
N ALA A 81 1.51 19.90 -7.65
CA ALA A 81 1.72 19.12 -6.44
C ALA A 81 0.44 18.33 -6.09
N THR A 82 0.56 17.06 -5.76
CA THR A 82 -0.58 16.24 -5.30
C THR A 82 -0.07 15.18 -4.33
N THR A 83 -0.96 14.34 -3.82
CA THR A 83 -0.61 13.28 -2.88
C THR A 83 -1.30 11.98 -3.29
N MET A 84 -0.55 10.88 -3.27
CA MET A 84 -1.08 9.53 -3.48
C MET A 84 -1.18 8.82 -2.13
N PRO A 85 -2.39 8.51 -1.64
CA PRO A 85 -2.57 7.61 -0.49
C PRO A 85 -2.05 6.21 -0.82
N PHE A 86 -1.44 5.55 0.17
CA PHE A 86 -0.98 4.17 0.06
C PHE A 86 -1.08 3.49 1.44
N GLY A 87 -2.24 2.87 1.69
CA GLY A 87 -2.59 2.35 3.02
C GLY A 87 -2.63 3.46 4.06
N ASN A 88 -1.89 3.30 5.16
CA ASN A 88 -1.73 4.34 6.19
C ASN A 88 -0.61 5.36 5.90
N ASN A 89 0.09 5.26 4.76
CA ASN A 89 1.07 6.27 4.33
C ASN A 89 0.50 7.14 3.21
N ALA A 90 1.19 8.25 2.94
CA ALA A 90 0.89 9.12 1.82
C ALA A 90 2.19 9.57 1.14
N TYR A 91 2.22 9.50 -0.18
CA TYR A 91 3.35 9.96 -0.98
C TYR A 91 3.01 11.30 -1.61
N GLY A 92 3.69 12.37 -1.22
CA GLY A 92 3.59 13.66 -1.91
C GLY A 92 4.33 13.63 -3.24
N LEU A 93 3.68 14.11 -4.28
CA LEU A 93 4.06 13.97 -5.67
C LEU A 93 4.09 15.33 -6.36
N VAL A 94 4.86 15.39 -7.45
CA VAL A 94 4.79 16.44 -8.47
C VAL A 94 4.50 15.75 -9.78
N VAL A 95 3.41 16.16 -10.42
CA VAL A 95 2.91 15.51 -11.63
C VAL A 95 3.01 16.49 -12.80
N GLU A 96 3.69 16.03 -13.83
CA GLU A 96 3.79 16.71 -15.12
C GLU A 96 2.45 16.56 -15.86
N SER A 97 1.92 17.69 -16.31
CA SER A 97 0.64 17.79 -17.00
C SER A 97 0.82 18.52 -18.32
N HIS A 98 0.37 17.89 -19.40
CA HIS A 98 0.28 18.50 -20.71
C HIS A 98 -1.19 18.81 -20.99
N GLU A 99 -1.54 20.09 -21.13
CA GLU A 99 -2.89 20.50 -21.56
C GLU A 99 -4.02 19.94 -20.65
N GLY A 100 -3.70 19.72 -19.36
CA GLY A 100 -4.62 19.15 -18.36
C GLY A 100 -4.58 17.62 -18.24
N ARG A 101 -3.63 16.95 -18.90
CA ARG A 101 -3.46 15.50 -18.88
C ARG A 101 -2.20 15.12 -18.11
N PRO A 102 -2.30 14.40 -16.98
CA PRO A 102 -1.15 13.82 -16.31
C PRO A 102 -0.35 12.93 -17.25
N THR A 103 0.97 13.12 -17.37
CA THR A 103 1.82 12.29 -18.25
C THR A 103 2.98 11.64 -17.53
N LYS A 104 3.47 12.23 -16.44
CA LYS A 104 4.60 11.72 -15.67
C LYS A 104 4.47 12.11 -14.20
N ILE A 105 4.83 11.20 -13.31
CA ILE A 105 4.69 11.37 -11.87
C ILE A 105 6.06 11.24 -11.21
N GLU A 106 6.47 12.24 -10.45
CA GLU A 106 7.70 12.25 -9.67
C GLU A 106 7.43 12.54 -8.19
N GLY A 107 8.39 12.25 -7.32
CA GLY A 107 8.28 12.61 -5.90
C GLY A 107 8.37 14.12 -5.68
N ASN A 108 7.62 14.63 -4.70
CA ASN A 108 7.78 16.01 -4.25
C ASN A 108 9.01 16.16 -3.35
N LYS A 109 9.92 17.06 -3.71
CA LYS A 109 11.17 17.32 -2.96
C LYS A 109 10.93 17.82 -1.54
N ASN A 110 9.81 18.51 -1.32
CA ASN A 110 9.44 19.08 -0.03
C ASN A 110 8.66 18.09 0.84
N HIS A 111 8.20 16.97 0.28
CA HIS A 111 7.40 16.00 1.01
C HIS A 111 8.28 14.96 1.71
N PRO A 112 8.09 14.71 3.02
CA PRO A 112 9.02 13.91 3.83
C PRO A 112 9.09 12.43 3.44
N SER A 113 8.00 11.84 2.93
CA SER A 113 7.98 10.43 2.51
C SER A 113 8.59 10.17 1.14
N THR A 114 8.71 11.18 0.27
CA THR A 114 9.20 10.99 -1.11
C THR A 114 10.51 11.69 -1.39
N LEU A 115 10.79 12.85 -0.78
CA LEU A 115 12.06 13.57 -0.88
C LEU A 115 12.58 13.71 -2.33
N GLY A 116 11.67 13.92 -3.28
CA GLY A 116 12.01 14.04 -4.70
C GLY A 116 12.30 12.72 -5.42
N ARG A 117 11.76 11.60 -4.91
CA ARG A 117 11.94 10.24 -5.43
C ARG A 117 10.60 9.52 -5.53
N SER A 118 10.57 8.47 -6.34
CA SER A 118 9.41 7.64 -6.60
C SER A 118 9.79 6.16 -6.44
N ASN A 119 8.78 5.32 -6.22
CA ASN A 119 8.87 3.87 -6.32
C ASN A 119 8.11 3.40 -7.59
N PRO A 120 8.15 2.11 -7.95
CA PRO A 120 7.44 1.61 -9.12
C PRO A 120 5.93 1.87 -9.09
N PHE A 121 5.28 1.74 -7.93
CA PHE A 121 3.84 1.99 -7.79
C PHE A 121 3.45 3.44 -8.12
N ILE A 122 4.24 4.42 -7.65
CA ILE A 122 4.05 5.85 -7.98
C ILE A 122 4.24 6.10 -9.47
N GLN A 123 5.23 5.46 -10.08
CA GLN A 123 5.53 5.66 -11.50
C GLN A 123 4.43 5.04 -12.38
N ALA A 124 3.94 3.87 -12.00
CA ALA A 124 2.96 3.12 -12.76
C ALA A 124 1.52 3.59 -12.55
N SER A 125 1.21 4.39 -11.52
CA SER A 125 -0.14 4.88 -11.29
C SER A 125 -0.66 5.79 -12.40
N VAL A 126 0.21 6.42 -13.21
CA VAL A 126 -0.21 7.14 -14.41
C VAL A 126 -0.83 6.20 -15.45
N LEU A 127 -0.31 4.96 -15.57
CA LEU A 127 -0.91 3.96 -16.44
C LEU A 127 -2.24 3.48 -15.87
N SER A 128 -2.31 3.26 -14.55
CA SER A 128 -3.58 2.91 -13.88
C SER A 128 -4.66 3.97 -14.15
N LEU A 129 -4.34 5.27 -14.13
CA LEU A 129 -5.30 6.33 -14.47
C LEU A 129 -5.93 6.13 -15.87
N TYR A 130 -5.11 5.75 -16.86
CA TYR A 130 -5.51 5.59 -18.26
C TYR A 130 -5.82 4.13 -18.65
N ASP A 131 -5.97 3.25 -17.67
CA ASP A 131 -6.28 1.85 -17.92
C ASP A 131 -7.71 1.74 -18.49
N PRO A 132 -7.89 1.18 -19.70
CA PRO A 132 -9.19 1.05 -20.35
C PRO A 132 -10.16 0.12 -19.61
N ASP A 133 -9.65 -0.80 -18.78
CA ASP A 133 -10.45 -1.77 -18.03
C ASP A 133 -10.94 -1.22 -16.68
N ARG A 134 -10.61 0.03 -16.36
CA ARG A 134 -11.23 0.73 -15.22
C ARG A 134 -12.74 0.74 -15.37
N SER A 135 -13.41 0.70 -14.23
CA SER A 135 -14.88 0.76 -14.15
C SER A 135 -15.37 2.07 -14.78
N GLN A 136 -16.21 1.96 -15.80
CA GLN A 136 -16.70 3.13 -16.55
C GLN A 136 -18.15 3.47 -16.24
N VAL A 137 -18.92 2.49 -15.78
CA VAL A 137 -20.38 2.59 -15.57
C VAL A 137 -20.78 1.95 -14.25
N VAL A 138 -21.86 2.45 -13.66
CA VAL A 138 -22.51 1.79 -12.53
C VAL A 138 -23.14 0.49 -12.99
N THR A 139 -23.08 -0.56 -12.17
CA THR A 139 -23.81 -1.80 -12.45
C THR A 139 -24.69 -2.19 -11.28
N HIS A 140 -25.82 -2.82 -11.61
CA HIS A 140 -26.77 -3.39 -10.66
C HIS A 140 -27.10 -4.84 -11.06
N ASN A 141 -26.73 -5.81 -10.21
CA ASN A 141 -26.83 -7.25 -10.47
C ASN A 141 -26.15 -7.67 -11.79
N GLY A 142 -24.98 -7.09 -12.08
CA GLY A 142 -24.19 -7.38 -13.28
C GLY A 142 -24.69 -6.74 -14.58
N ALA A 143 -25.79 -5.98 -14.54
CA ALA A 143 -26.28 -5.20 -15.68
C ALA A 143 -25.90 -3.72 -15.53
N GLU A 144 -25.68 -3.02 -16.64
CA GLU A 144 -25.44 -1.57 -16.64
C GLU A 144 -26.63 -0.83 -15.98
N SER A 145 -26.31 0.17 -15.17
CA SER A 145 -27.25 1.02 -14.44
C SER A 145 -26.71 2.45 -14.40
N THR A 146 -27.49 3.39 -13.87
CA THR A 146 -27.07 4.79 -13.74
C THR A 146 -26.72 5.16 -12.30
N TRP A 147 -26.00 6.26 -12.16
CA TRP A 147 -25.74 6.89 -10.86
C TRP A 147 -27.04 7.37 -10.20
N GLU A 148 -27.98 7.89 -10.99
CA GLU A 148 -29.31 8.33 -10.55
C GLU A 148 -30.15 7.17 -9.98
N ASP A 149 -30.05 5.98 -10.58
CA ASP A 149 -30.71 4.78 -10.06
C ASP A 149 -30.14 4.39 -8.70
N PHE A 150 -28.81 4.43 -8.54
CA PHE A 150 -28.17 4.16 -7.25
C PHE A 150 -28.59 5.18 -6.18
N ILE A 151 -28.62 6.47 -6.52
CA ILE A 151 -29.11 7.52 -5.60
C ILE A 151 -30.56 7.25 -5.20
N SER A 152 -31.41 6.88 -6.16
CA SER A 152 -32.82 6.59 -5.89
C SER A 152 -32.96 5.41 -4.94
N PHE A 153 -32.21 4.33 -5.19
CA PHE A 153 -32.10 3.19 -4.29
C PHE A 153 -31.65 3.61 -2.88
N TRP A 154 -30.58 4.39 -2.76
CA TRP A 154 -30.07 4.79 -1.45
C TRP A 154 -31.05 5.70 -0.69
N ARG A 155 -31.72 6.62 -1.38
CA ARG A 155 -32.76 7.48 -0.80
C ARG A 155 -33.98 6.70 -0.32
N GLU A 156 -34.26 5.53 -0.91
CA GLU A 156 -35.28 4.61 -0.41
C GLU A 156 -34.84 3.87 0.87
N GLN A 157 -33.57 3.44 0.94
CA GLN A 157 -33.06 2.66 2.08
C GLN A 157 -32.71 3.52 3.30
N SER A 158 -32.12 4.69 3.07
CA SER A 158 -31.56 5.55 4.13
C SER A 158 -32.54 5.98 5.23
N PRO A 159 -33.83 6.27 5.00
CA PRO A 159 -34.75 6.63 6.08
C PRO A 159 -34.98 5.50 7.08
N ALA A 160 -35.09 4.25 6.61
CA ALA A 160 -35.27 3.09 7.47
C ALA A 160 -34.02 2.79 8.31
N LEU A 161 -32.84 2.91 7.70
CA LEU A 161 -31.55 2.79 8.39
C LEU A 161 -31.37 3.93 9.41
N SER A 162 -31.75 5.15 9.09
CA SER A 162 -31.68 6.27 10.02
C SER A 162 -32.62 6.06 11.22
N ALA A 163 -33.86 5.64 10.97
CA ALA A 163 -34.87 5.41 12.00
C ALA A 163 -34.50 4.30 13.00
N ASN A 164 -33.77 3.27 12.56
CA ASN A 164 -33.33 2.17 13.44
C ASN A 164 -31.94 2.40 14.07
N GLY A 165 -31.29 3.52 13.73
CA GLY A 165 -29.94 3.90 14.18
C GLY A 165 -28.81 3.17 13.44
N GLY A 166 -29.05 2.62 12.24
CA GLY A 166 -28.08 1.89 11.44
C GLY A 166 -27.95 0.40 11.79
N ALA A 167 -28.94 -0.18 12.46
CA ALA A 167 -28.91 -1.60 12.80
C ALA A 167 -28.89 -2.45 11.51
N GLY A 168 -27.86 -3.29 11.37
CA GLY A 168 -27.63 -4.11 10.19
C GLY A 168 -26.87 -3.42 9.05
N LEU A 169 -26.45 -2.16 9.22
CA LEU A 169 -25.57 -1.45 8.29
C LEU A 169 -24.11 -1.64 8.70
N THR A 170 -23.27 -2.09 7.77
CA THR A 170 -21.83 -2.24 7.99
C THR A 170 -21.04 -1.65 6.83
N ILE A 171 -19.99 -0.89 7.14
CA ILE A 171 -18.97 -0.46 6.18
C ILE A 171 -17.73 -1.33 6.37
N LEU A 172 -17.19 -1.85 5.28
CA LEU A 172 -15.83 -2.39 5.20
C LEU A 172 -15.01 -1.47 4.30
N CYS A 173 -13.96 -0.87 4.83
CA CYS A 173 -13.13 0.11 4.11
C CYS A 173 -11.66 -0.28 4.16
N GLY A 174 -10.90 0.09 3.14
CA GLY A 174 -9.44 0.11 3.23
C GLY A 174 -8.96 1.09 4.34
N PRO A 175 -7.76 0.90 4.90
CA PRO A 175 -7.18 1.81 5.87
C PRO A 175 -6.90 3.15 5.20
N PHE A 176 -7.03 4.22 5.99
CA PHE A 176 -6.70 5.57 5.54
C PHE A 176 -6.05 6.36 6.67
N SER A 177 -5.29 7.38 6.31
CA SER A 177 -4.85 8.46 7.21
C SER A 177 -5.22 9.77 6.56
N SER A 178 -6.32 10.40 6.98
CA SER A 178 -6.93 11.54 6.30
C SER A 178 -7.86 12.30 7.26
N PRO A 179 -7.64 13.61 7.49
CA PRO A 179 -8.55 14.44 8.27
C PRO A 179 -9.98 14.44 7.74
N THR A 180 -10.17 14.48 6.42
CA THR A 180 -11.50 14.53 5.81
C THR A 180 -12.24 13.20 5.97
N LEU A 181 -11.59 12.07 5.68
CA LEU A 181 -12.19 10.75 5.86
C LEU A 181 -12.47 10.44 7.33
N ALA A 182 -11.58 10.84 8.25
CA ALA A 182 -11.80 10.69 9.69
C ALA A 182 -13.04 11.47 10.16
N ARG A 183 -13.19 12.74 9.74
CA ARG A 183 -14.38 13.54 10.05
C ARG A 183 -15.65 12.90 9.49
N LEU A 184 -15.61 12.38 8.26
CA LEU A 184 -16.76 11.74 7.63
C LEU A 184 -17.12 10.42 8.30
N LYS A 185 -16.14 9.60 8.70
CA LYS A 185 -16.35 8.40 9.51
C LYS A 185 -17.01 8.75 10.86
N ASP A 186 -16.51 9.76 11.55
CA ASP A 186 -17.10 10.22 12.81
C ASP A 186 -18.55 10.70 12.63
N GLN A 187 -18.82 11.38 11.53
CA GLN A 187 -20.18 11.81 11.18
C GLN A 187 -21.08 10.60 10.88
N PHE A 188 -20.59 9.61 10.14
CA PHE A 188 -21.29 8.36 9.85
C PHE A 188 -21.69 7.63 11.13
N LEU A 189 -20.75 7.42 12.05
CA LEU A 189 -21.00 6.72 13.31
C LEU A 189 -21.92 7.50 14.26
N LYS A 190 -21.96 8.83 14.16
CA LYS A 190 -22.93 9.66 14.90
C LYS A 190 -24.33 9.56 14.31
N THR A 191 -24.46 9.56 12.99
CA THR A 191 -25.75 9.41 12.30
C THR A 191 -26.32 8.00 12.48
N TYR A 192 -25.46 6.98 12.46
CA TYR A 192 -25.82 5.57 12.57
C TYR A 192 -25.13 4.90 13.77
N PRO A 193 -25.57 5.16 15.02
CA PRO A 193 -24.88 4.71 16.22
C PRO A 193 -24.83 3.18 16.43
N LYS A 194 -25.64 2.41 15.68
CA LYS A 194 -25.65 0.94 15.68
C LYS A 194 -24.99 0.33 14.44
N ALA A 195 -24.53 1.15 13.50
CA ALA A 195 -23.76 0.66 12.36
C ALA A 195 -22.37 0.23 12.80
N LYS A 196 -21.77 -0.70 12.05
CA LYS A 196 -20.39 -1.16 12.28
C LYS A 196 -19.47 -0.61 11.19
N TRP A 197 -18.22 -0.34 11.55
CA TRP A 197 -17.16 0.07 10.63
C TRP A 197 -15.97 -0.87 10.81
N GLY A 198 -15.73 -1.72 9.82
CA GLY A 198 -14.56 -2.58 9.72
C GLY A 198 -13.51 -1.95 8.81
N THR A 199 -12.23 -2.15 9.14
CA THR A 199 -11.11 -1.74 8.29
C THR A 199 -10.26 -2.96 7.96
N TYR A 200 -9.97 -3.18 6.69
CA TYR A 200 -9.23 -4.35 6.26
C TYR A 200 -8.28 -4.06 5.09
N GLU A 201 -7.07 -4.58 5.20
CA GLU A 201 -6.03 -4.57 4.19
C GLU A 201 -5.19 -5.86 4.33
N PRO A 202 -5.06 -6.70 3.29
CA PRO A 202 -4.19 -7.89 3.33
C PRO A 202 -2.73 -7.58 3.67
N VAL A 203 -2.23 -6.42 3.23
CA VAL A 203 -0.85 -5.99 3.48
C VAL A 203 -0.85 -4.77 4.40
N SER A 204 -0.75 -5.01 5.70
CA SER A 204 -0.89 -3.97 6.72
C SER A 204 0.23 -3.98 7.78
N ASP A 205 0.33 -2.87 8.52
CA ASP A 205 1.24 -2.69 9.64
C ASP A 205 0.57 -3.07 10.99
N GLU A 206 -0.53 -3.85 10.98
CA GLU A 206 -1.29 -4.25 12.18
C GLU A 206 -0.40 -4.82 13.30
N ASN A 207 0.53 -5.72 12.93
CA ASN A 207 1.44 -6.33 13.89
C ASN A 207 2.40 -5.32 14.55
N ILE A 208 2.80 -4.27 13.82
CA ILE A 208 3.64 -3.20 14.33
C ILE A 208 2.88 -2.42 15.40
N TYR A 209 1.65 -1.98 15.08
CA TYR A 209 0.82 -1.21 16.00
C TYR A 209 0.45 -2.00 17.25
N GLU A 210 0.00 -3.26 17.10
CA GLU A 210 -0.34 -4.12 18.23
C GLU A 210 0.89 -4.46 19.07
N GLY A 211 2.05 -4.65 18.45
CA GLY A 211 3.30 -4.89 19.20
C GLY A 211 3.75 -3.68 20.02
N ILE A 212 3.68 -2.49 19.45
CA ILE A 212 4.01 -1.26 20.18
C ILE A 212 2.98 -1.00 21.30
N LYS A 213 1.70 -1.28 21.06
CA LYS A 213 0.64 -1.22 22.07
C LYS A 213 0.85 -2.21 23.20
N LEU A 214 1.27 -3.45 22.91
CA LEU A 214 1.65 -4.43 23.92
C LEU A 214 2.81 -3.94 24.81
N ALA A 215 3.75 -3.17 24.26
CA ALA A 215 4.92 -2.69 24.99
C ALA A 215 4.70 -1.36 25.74
N SER A 216 3.94 -0.44 25.15
CA SER A 216 3.78 0.95 25.63
C SER A 216 2.39 1.26 26.19
N GLY A 217 1.40 0.41 25.92
CA GLY A 217 -0.01 0.61 26.28
C GLY A 217 -0.83 1.41 25.26
N LYS A 218 -0.21 1.93 24.20
CA LYS A 218 -0.87 2.64 23.11
C LYS A 218 -0.29 2.24 21.75
N ALA A 219 -1.12 2.25 20.72
CA ALA A 219 -0.63 2.10 19.34
C ALA A 219 0.10 3.40 18.93
N TYR A 220 1.26 3.26 18.33
CA TYR A 220 2.03 4.38 17.79
C TYR A 220 2.58 4.00 16.42
N GLN A 221 2.65 4.98 15.52
CA GLN A 221 3.37 4.90 14.26
C GLN A 221 4.87 5.07 14.52
N PRO A 222 5.74 4.08 14.25
CA PRO A 222 7.17 4.29 14.28
C PRO A 222 7.63 5.12 13.07
N VAL A 223 8.59 5.99 13.30
CA VAL A 223 9.31 6.76 12.27
C VAL A 223 10.79 6.48 12.42
N TYR A 224 11.39 5.86 11.41
CA TYR A 224 12.80 5.46 11.45
C TYR A 224 13.70 6.55 10.87
N HIS A 225 14.71 6.94 11.64
CA HIS A 225 15.68 7.98 11.27
C HIS A 225 17.01 7.31 10.91
N PHE A 226 17.04 6.62 9.77
CA PHE A 226 18.21 5.84 9.31
C PHE A 226 19.48 6.68 9.14
N GLU A 227 19.33 7.96 8.81
CA GLU A 227 20.44 8.91 8.70
C GLU A 227 21.14 9.18 10.05
N LYS A 228 20.49 8.84 11.17
CA LYS A 228 21.05 8.94 12.54
C LYS A 228 21.57 7.60 13.06
N ALA A 229 21.44 6.52 12.30
CA ALA A 229 21.85 5.17 12.69
C ALA A 229 23.22 4.79 12.09
N LYS A 230 24.15 4.37 12.95
CA LYS A 230 25.47 3.81 12.61
C LYS A 230 25.48 2.29 12.56
N VAL A 231 24.66 1.63 13.38
CA VAL A 231 24.49 0.17 13.37
C VAL A 231 23.00 -0.14 13.29
N ILE A 232 22.61 -0.93 12.30
CA ILE A 232 21.23 -1.28 12.02
C ILE A 232 21.09 -2.80 12.10
N LEU A 233 20.13 -3.28 12.89
CA LEU A 233 19.69 -4.67 12.91
C LEU A 233 18.27 -4.75 12.36
N SER A 234 18.15 -5.28 11.15
CA SER A 234 16.87 -5.60 10.50
C SER A 234 16.48 -7.05 10.78
N LEU A 235 15.30 -7.24 11.36
CA LEU A 235 14.70 -8.55 11.65
C LEU A 235 13.55 -8.81 10.67
N ASP A 236 13.85 -9.48 9.58
CA ASP A 236 12.91 -9.87 8.52
C ASP A 236 12.19 -8.68 7.84
N SER A 237 12.75 -7.47 7.99
CA SER A 237 12.20 -6.23 7.45
C SER A 237 12.88 -5.85 6.15
N ASP A 238 12.07 -5.65 5.10
CA ASP A 238 12.56 -5.15 3.82
C ASP A 238 12.34 -3.65 3.67
N PHE A 239 12.92 -2.88 4.60
CA PHE A 239 12.69 -1.43 4.71
C PHE A 239 13.17 -0.62 3.50
N LEU A 240 14.02 -1.18 2.65
CA LEU A 240 14.45 -0.55 1.40
C LEU A 240 13.41 -0.63 0.29
N TYR A 241 12.37 -1.47 0.42
CA TYR A 241 11.42 -1.68 -0.67
C TYR A 241 9.98 -1.97 -0.21
N SER A 242 9.71 -3.14 0.38
CA SER A 242 8.32 -3.59 0.61
C SER A 242 7.64 -3.03 1.86
N GLU A 243 8.40 -2.49 2.81
CA GLU A 243 7.83 -1.89 4.02
C GLU A 243 7.31 -0.47 3.77
N SER A 244 6.54 0.03 4.73
CA SER A 244 6.01 1.39 4.73
C SER A 244 7.14 2.42 4.78
N ASP A 245 6.93 3.54 4.06
CA ASP A 245 7.89 4.66 3.93
C ASP A 245 9.25 4.28 3.32
N SER A 246 9.30 3.23 2.49
CA SER A 246 10.55 2.68 1.93
C SER A 246 11.40 3.70 1.17
N ILE A 247 10.81 4.68 0.50
CA ILE A 247 11.54 5.73 -0.23
C ILE A 247 12.39 6.57 0.73
N ARG A 248 11.78 7.06 1.82
CA ARG A 248 12.48 7.82 2.86
C ARG A 248 13.52 6.95 3.55
N ASN A 249 13.15 5.72 3.92
CA ASN A 249 14.03 4.79 4.60
C ASN A 249 15.28 4.47 3.75
N ALA A 250 15.10 4.18 2.46
CA ALA A 250 16.19 3.93 1.52
C ALA A 250 17.10 5.16 1.36
N LYS A 251 16.51 6.37 1.28
CA LYS A 251 17.31 7.59 1.24
C LYS A 251 18.13 7.80 2.52
N GLY A 252 17.50 7.71 3.69
CA GLY A 252 18.20 7.89 4.98
C GLY A 252 19.31 6.85 5.18
N PHE A 253 19.06 5.60 4.79
CA PHE A 253 20.05 4.53 4.82
C PHE A 253 21.24 4.79 3.90
N THR A 254 20.97 5.16 2.64
CA THR A 254 22.03 5.39 1.64
C THR A 254 22.83 6.66 1.90
N ASP A 255 22.25 7.68 2.53
CA ASP A 255 22.98 8.85 3.01
C ASP A 255 24.05 8.45 4.05
N GLY A 256 23.75 7.46 4.90
CA GLY A 256 24.71 6.87 5.85
C GLY A 256 25.78 5.97 5.23
N ARG A 257 25.72 5.67 3.92
CA ARG A 257 26.72 4.85 3.20
C ARG A 257 27.55 5.65 2.20
N ARG A 258 27.27 6.94 2.06
CA ARG A 258 27.93 7.79 1.07
C ARG A 258 29.34 8.16 1.53
N ILE A 259 30.33 7.45 1.01
CA ILE A 259 31.75 7.76 1.21
C ILE A 259 32.22 8.81 0.20
N LYS A 260 32.74 9.93 0.69
CA LYS A 260 33.35 11.02 -0.10
C LYS A 260 34.84 11.18 0.20
N SER A 261 35.29 10.73 1.37
CA SER A 261 36.69 10.76 1.80
C SER A 261 37.10 9.47 2.53
N GLU A 262 38.41 9.24 2.68
CA GLU A 262 38.95 8.10 3.44
C GLU A 262 38.68 8.17 4.95
N HIS A 263 38.16 9.31 5.44
CA HIS A 263 37.78 9.51 6.84
C HIS A 263 36.28 9.34 7.10
N ASP A 264 35.50 9.04 6.06
CA ASP A 264 34.06 8.84 6.20
C ASP A 264 33.76 7.41 6.65
N ASP A 265 32.88 7.26 7.65
CA ASP A 265 32.38 5.97 8.09
C ASP A 265 31.05 5.62 7.40
N MET A 266 30.83 4.34 7.10
CA MET A 266 29.52 3.81 6.69
C MET A 266 28.71 3.36 7.90
N ASN A 267 27.38 3.39 7.78
CA ASN A 267 26.54 2.57 8.64
C ASN A 267 26.75 1.08 8.34
N ARG A 268 26.60 0.25 9.38
CA ARG A 268 26.71 -1.20 9.30
C ARG A 268 25.32 -1.82 9.38
N LEU A 269 24.99 -2.68 8.41
CA LEU A 269 23.69 -3.33 8.30
C LEU A 269 23.80 -4.83 8.56
N TYR A 270 23.15 -5.26 9.64
CA TYR A 270 22.87 -6.65 9.97
C TYR A 270 21.44 -6.98 9.56
N VAL A 271 21.26 -8.09 8.84
CA VAL A 271 19.95 -8.57 8.40
C VAL A 271 19.82 -10.03 8.79
N ALA A 272 18.80 -10.35 9.58
CA ALA A 272 18.32 -11.71 9.78
C ALA A 272 16.97 -11.82 9.07
N GLU A 273 16.87 -12.64 8.03
CA GLU A 273 15.66 -12.71 7.20
C GLU A 273 15.43 -14.10 6.63
N SER A 274 14.17 -14.38 6.29
CA SER A 274 13.74 -15.66 5.72
C SER A 274 13.81 -15.72 4.20
N ALA A 275 13.31 -14.68 3.53
CA ALA A 275 13.44 -14.51 2.09
C ALA A 275 14.67 -13.67 1.75
N TYR A 276 15.25 -13.83 0.56
CA TYR A 276 16.30 -12.92 0.08
C TYR A 276 15.66 -11.65 -0.47
N THR A 277 15.87 -10.51 0.20
CA THR A 277 15.25 -9.23 -0.18
C THR A 277 16.28 -8.20 -0.69
N ILE A 278 15.79 -7.03 -1.13
CA ILE A 278 16.66 -5.90 -1.52
C ILE A 278 17.46 -5.40 -0.30
N THR A 279 16.82 -5.33 0.88
CA THR A 279 17.51 -5.05 2.14
C THR A 279 18.60 -6.08 2.43
N GLY A 280 18.29 -7.37 2.28
CA GLY A 280 19.27 -8.45 2.44
C GLY A 280 20.44 -8.36 1.45
N ALA A 281 20.19 -8.00 0.19
CA ALA A 281 21.22 -7.79 -0.82
C ALA A 281 22.17 -6.63 -0.48
N MET A 282 21.67 -5.62 0.22
CA MET A 282 22.45 -4.47 0.69
C MET A 282 23.09 -4.71 2.07
N ALA A 283 22.89 -5.85 2.72
CA ALA A 283 23.43 -6.11 4.05
C ALA A 283 24.96 -6.30 4.04
N ASP A 284 25.64 -5.81 5.09
CA ASP A 284 27.03 -6.20 5.34
C ASP A 284 27.10 -7.61 5.92
N HIS A 285 26.11 -7.95 6.75
CA HIS A 285 25.97 -9.25 7.38
C HIS A 285 24.55 -9.75 7.23
N ARG A 286 24.36 -10.70 6.31
CA ARG A 286 23.08 -11.38 6.11
C ARG A 286 23.10 -12.76 6.75
N LEU A 287 22.08 -13.06 7.54
CA LEU A 287 21.82 -14.36 8.14
C LEU A 287 20.47 -14.88 7.63
N ALA A 288 20.50 -15.99 6.89
CA ALA A 288 19.28 -16.66 6.44
C ALA A 288 18.73 -17.52 7.58
N ILE A 289 17.53 -17.20 8.08
CA ILE A 289 16.83 -18.01 9.09
C ILE A 289 15.34 -18.09 8.79
N PRO A 290 14.66 -19.18 9.18
CA PRO A 290 13.20 -19.26 9.06
C PRO A 290 12.49 -18.08 9.72
N SER A 291 11.33 -17.69 9.19
CA SER A 291 10.55 -16.57 9.72
C SER A 291 10.12 -16.83 11.16
N SER A 292 9.73 -18.08 11.47
CA SER A 292 9.39 -18.53 12.82
C SER A 292 10.54 -18.38 13.83
N ASP A 293 11.79 -18.33 13.35
CA ASP A 293 12.99 -18.26 14.19
C ASP A 293 13.44 -16.82 14.48
N ILE A 294 12.90 -15.82 13.79
CA ILE A 294 13.27 -14.40 13.94
C ILE A 294 13.01 -13.90 15.37
N GLY A 295 11.88 -14.28 15.97
CA GLY A 295 11.58 -13.94 17.35
C GLY A 295 12.57 -14.55 18.35
N TYR A 296 12.98 -15.81 18.15
CA TYR A 296 14.00 -16.45 18.97
C TYR A 296 15.37 -15.81 18.79
N PHE A 297 15.71 -15.45 17.55
CA PHE A 297 16.94 -14.76 17.24
C PHE A 297 17.02 -13.42 17.98
N ALA A 298 15.93 -12.64 17.97
CA ALA A 298 15.84 -11.38 18.70
C ALA A 298 15.99 -11.58 20.23
N ILE A 299 15.42 -12.64 20.79
CA ILE A 299 15.58 -13.02 22.20
C ILE A 299 17.04 -13.38 22.51
N ALA A 300 17.72 -14.11 21.62
CA ALA A 300 19.12 -14.46 21.79
C ALA A 300 20.03 -13.22 21.77
N VAL A 301 19.77 -12.26 20.88
CA VAL A 301 20.44 -10.95 20.89
C VAL A 301 20.15 -10.18 22.19
N ALA A 302 18.91 -10.17 22.67
CA ALA A 302 18.56 -9.53 23.95
C ALA A 302 19.33 -10.14 25.14
N LYS A 303 19.43 -11.47 25.19
CA LYS A 303 20.19 -12.20 26.22
C LYS A 303 21.67 -11.85 26.17
N GLU A 304 22.24 -11.75 24.98
CA GLU A 304 23.63 -11.38 24.80
C GLU A 304 23.90 -9.91 25.17
N LEU A 305 23.00 -8.98 24.80
CA LEU A 305 23.07 -7.58 25.23
C LEU A 305 23.06 -7.47 26.76
N LYS A 306 22.19 -8.23 27.45
CA LYS A 306 22.17 -8.32 28.91
C LYS A 306 23.49 -8.85 29.48
N ARG A 307 24.05 -9.92 28.89
CA ARG A 307 25.34 -10.50 29.28
C ARG A 307 26.49 -9.50 29.15
N GLN A 308 26.44 -8.64 28.14
CA GLN A 308 27.41 -7.58 27.89
C GLN A 308 27.16 -6.30 28.70
N GLY A 309 26.15 -6.27 29.57
CA GLY A 309 25.92 -5.19 30.55
C GLY A 309 24.74 -4.25 30.25
N LEU A 310 23.89 -4.56 29.26
CA LEU A 310 22.65 -3.79 29.04
C LEU A 310 21.61 -4.10 30.10
N THR A 311 21.13 -3.07 30.80
CA THR A 311 19.99 -3.22 31.70
C THR A 311 18.69 -3.39 30.90
N LEU A 312 18.10 -4.58 30.99
CA LEU A 312 16.79 -4.89 30.41
C LEU A 312 15.76 -5.09 31.54
N PRO A 313 14.59 -4.42 31.48
CA PRO A 313 13.54 -4.59 32.48
C PRO A 313 12.99 -6.02 32.46
N ASP A 314 12.75 -6.60 33.64
CA ASP A 314 12.04 -7.90 33.81
C ASP A 314 12.57 -9.01 32.89
N SER A 315 13.90 -9.11 32.82
CA SER A 315 14.65 -9.98 31.90
C SER A 315 14.97 -11.37 32.45
N GLU A 316 14.39 -11.76 33.59
CA GLU A 316 14.52 -13.12 34.14
C GLU A 316 14.06 -14.23 33.16
N PRO A 317 12.98 -14.04 32.37
CA PRO A 317 12.57 -15.06 31.38
C PRO A 317 13.62 -15.33 30.29
N LEU A 318 14.51 -14.37 30.01
CA LEU A 318 15.59 -14.54 29.02
C LEU A 318 16.63 -15.57 29.46
N ASP A 319 16.85 -15.71 30.77
CA ASP A 319 17.91 -16.58 31.29
C ASP A 319 17.57 -18.05 31.05
N ASN A 320 16.28 -18.38 31.15
CA ASN A 320 15.71 -19.71 30.91
C ASN A 320 15.50 -20.04 29.43
N PHE A 321 15.66 -19.06 28.54
CA PHE A 321 15.51 -19.28 27.11
C PHE A 321 16.77 -19.94 26.53
N ASN A 322 16.61 -21.16 26.02
CA ASN A 322 17.65 -21.98 25.38
C ASN A 322 17.22 -22.50 23.99
N ARG A 323 16.39 -21.73 23.27
CA ARG A 323 15.88 -22.12 21.96
C ARG A 323 16.64 -21.40 20.84
N GLY A 324 16.81 -22.08 19.71
CA GLY A 324 17.54 -21.59 18.55
C GLY A 324 19.02 -21.99 18.57
N ASN A 325 19.47 -22.70 17.55
CA ASN A 325 20.89 -23.02 17.35
C ASN A 325 21.49 -21.99 16.39
N PHE A 326 21.63 -20.77 16.88
CA PHE A 326 22.19 -19.66 16.12
C PHE A 326 23.71 -19.61 16.26
N ASP A 327 24.39 -18.98 15.30
CA ASP A 327 25.82 -18.72 15.43
C ASP A 327 26.07 -17.71 16.58
N ASN A 328 26.62 -18.22 17.68
CA ASN A 328 26.98 -17.44 18.86
C ASN A 328 27.96 -16.31 18.54
N ASN A 329 28.82 -16.47 17.53
CA ASN A 329 29.73 -15.41 17.11
C ASN A 329 28.95 -14.26 16.47
N TRP A 330 28.00 -14.57 15.59
CA TRP A 330 27.15 -13.58 14.94
C TRP A 330 26.36 -12.77 15.98
N ILE A 331 25.71 -13.46 16.94
CA ILE A 331 24.96 -12.83 18.04
C ILE A 331 25.86 -11.93 18.89
N ARG A 332 27.05 -12.42 19.26
CA ARG A 332 28.00 -11.65 20.07
C ARG A 332 28.44 -10.37 19.37
N VAL A 333 28.76 -10.44 18.08
CA VAL A 333 29.26 -9.31 17.29
C VAL A 333 28.16 -8.27 17.11
N VAL A 334 26.95 -8.67 16.70
CA VAL A 334 25.84 -7.72 16.54
C VAL A 334 25.48 -7.05 17.86
N ALA A 335 25.47 -7.79 18.97
CA ALA A 335 25.19 -7.23 20.29
C ALA A 335 26.26 -6.21 20.72
N SER A 336 27.54 -6.49 20.46
CA SER A 336 28.65 -5.56 20.76
C SER A 336 28.49 -4.26 19.96
N ASP A 337 28.29 -4.36 18.64
CA ASP A 337 28.13 -3.19 17.78
C ASP A 337 26.92 -2.34 18.17
N LEU A 338 25.79 -2.97 18.53
CA LEU A 338 24.60 -2.27 19.01
C LEU A 338 24.84 -1.52 20.32
N LEU A 339 25.66 -2.06 21.22
CA LEU A 339 26.05 -1.41 22.48
C LEU A 339 27.02 -0.26 22.25
N ASP A 340 28.03 -0.46 21.41
CA ASP A 340 29.00 0.58 21.07
C ASP A 340 28.32 1.76 20.37
N ALA A 341 27.27 1.49 19.61
CA ALA A 341 26.43 2.48 18.94
C ALA A 341 25.20 2.92 19.77
N LYS A 342 25.20 2.83 21.11
CA LYS A 342 24.05 3.21 21.95
C LYS A 342 23.49 4.61 21.61
N GLY A 343 22.19 4.70 21.31
CA GLY A 343 21.51 5.93 20.91
C GLY A 343 21.82 6.40 19.48
N LYS A 344 22.65 5.66 18.75
CA LYS A 344 22.96 5.77 17.33
C LYS A 344 22.79 4.40 16.63
N SER A 345 22.12 3.44 17.27
CA SER A 345 21.77 2.16 16.67
C SER A 345 20.30 2.14 16.32
N LEU A 346 19.87 1.21 15.49
CA LEU A 346 18.46 1.03 15.16
C LEU A 346 18.15 -0.46 15.05
N ILE A 347 17.10 -0.90 15.73
CA ILE A 347 16.54 -2.25 15.58
C ILE A 347 15.14 -2.10 14.99
N LEU A 348 14.82 -2.88 13.97
CA LEU A 348 13.49 -2.92 13.37
C LEU A 348 13.09 -4.35 13.03
N ALA A 349 11.79 -4.60 12.94
CA ALA A 349 11.23 -5.88 12.51
C ALA A 349 10.22 -5.67 11.38
N GLY A 350 10.14 -6.63 10.46
CA GLY A 350 9.25 -6.53 9.31
C GLY A 350 7.79 -6.74 9.67
N ARG A 351 6.86 -6.17 8.91
CA ARG A 351 5.40 -6.19 9.20
C ARG A 351 4.80 -7.58 9.42
N ASN A 352 5.41 -8.61 8.83
CA ASN A 352 4.94 -10.00 8.93
C ASN A 352 5.34 -10.68 10.24
N GLN A 353 6.24 -10.08 11.01
CA GLN A 353 6.63 -10.62 12.29
C GLN A 353 5.49 -10.42 13.31
N PRO A 354 5.28 -11.36 14.24
CA PRO A 354 4.15 -11.28 15.13
C PRO A 354 4.31 -10.10 16.11
N PRO A 355 3.21 -9.59 16.70
CA PRO A 355 3.22 -8.40 17.56
C PRO A 355 4.25 -8.47 18.71
N GLN A 356 4.54 -9.67 19.21
CA GLN A 356 5.51 -9.89 20.29
C GLN A 356 6.95 -9.55 19.87
N VAL A 357 7.32 -9.75 18.60
CA VAL A 357 8.64 -9.36 18.08
C VAL A 357 8.76 -7.84 18.03
N HIS A 358 7.72 -7.14 17.55
CA HIS A 358 7.69 -5.68 17.56
C HIS A 358 7.72 -5.11 18.99
N ALA A 359 7.02 -5.74 19.94
CA ALA A 359 7.10 -5.37 21.36
C ALA A 359 8.52 -5.51 21.94
N LEU A 360 9.22 -6.59 21.57
CA LEU A 360 10.61 -6.83 21.95
C LEU A 360 11.55 -5.79 21.33
N VAL A 361 11.40 -5.50 20.03
CA VAL A 361 12.17 -4.47 19.32
C VAL A 361 11.97 -3.09 19.95
N PHE A 362 10.73 -2.74 20.33
CA PHE A 362 10.44 -1.51 21.05
C PHE A 362 11.22 -1.44 22.37
N ALA A 363 11.18 -2.51 23.17
CA ALA A 363 11.88 -2.58 24.45
C ALA A 363 13.41 -2.48 24.30
N LEU A 364 13.99 -3.14 23.29
CA LEU A 364 15.42 -3.08 22.99
C LEU A 364 15.84 -1.68 22.54
N ASN A 365 15.09 -1.04 21.63
CA ASN A 365 15.35 0.34 21.25
C ASN A 365 15.23 1.30 22.44
N SER A 366 14.30 1.06 23.37
CA SER A 366 14.20 1.82 24.61
C SER A 366 15.46 1.67 25.47
N ALA A 367 15.91 0.43 25.72
CA ALA A 367 17.09 0.15 26.54
C ALA A 367 18.41 0.68 25.92
N LEU A 368 18.52 0.60 24.59
CA LEU A 368 19.62 1.18 23.82
C LEU A 368 19.54 2.71 23.70
N GLY A 369 18.47 3.34 24.20
CA GLY A 369 18.31 4.79 24.16
C GLY A 369 18.15 5.36 22.74
N ASN A 370 17.56 4.56 21.85
CA ASN A 370 17.29 4.88 20.45
C ASN A 370 16.00 5.69 20.26
N ILE A 371 15.05 5.57 21.20
CA ILE A 371 13.77 6.31 21.18
C ILE A 371 14.01 7.82 21.29
N GLY A 372 13.43 8.59 20.38
CA GLY A 372 13.64 10.03 20.23
C GLY A 372 14.96 10.39 19.55
N LYS A 373 15.72 9.40 19.05
CA LYS A 373 16.97 9.59 18.29
C LYS A 373 16.85 8.93 16.93
N SER A 374 17.20 7.65 16.83
CA SER A 374 17.16 6.85 15.60
C SER A 374 15.78 6.24 15.32
N VAL A 375 14.88 6.22 16.31
CA VAL A 375 13.46 5.88 16.13
C VAL A 375 12.58 6.87 16.89
N GLY A 376 11.61 7.46 16.20
CA GLY A 376 10.53 8.28 16.76
C GLY A 376 9.21 7.51 16.78
N TYR A 377 8.27 7.95 17.60
CA TYR A 377 6.91 7.40 17.64
C TYR A 377 5.90 8.53 17.58
N ARG A 378 4.82 8.36 16.82
CA ARG A 378 3.76 9.36 16.70
C ARG A 378 2.40 8.71 16.93
N TYR A 379 1.53 9.42 17.63
CA TYR A 379 0.13 9.04 17.71
C TYR A 379 -0.64 9.80 16.63
N ILE A 380 -1.34 9.05 15.78
CA ILE A 380 -2.18 9.60 14.72
C ILE A 380 -3.63 9.48 15.16
N TYR A 381 -4.39 10.58 15.02
CA TYR A 381 -5.76 10.69 15.57
C TYR A 381 -6.84 10.56 14.50
N ASP A 382 -6.45 10.68 13.23
CA ASP A 382 -7.31 10.79 12.06
C ASP A 382 -7.04 9.66 11.04
N ASP A 383 -6.77 8.46 11.55
CA ASP A 383 -6.54 7.27 10.76
C ASP A 383 -7.41 6.07 11.18
N THR A 384 -7.35 5.05 10.34
CA THR A 384 -7.92 3.73 10.59
C THR A 384 -6.89 2.69 10.22
N HIS A 385 -6.72 1.67 11.04
CA HIS A 385 -5.79 0.58 10.78
C HIS A 385 -6.56 -0.68 10.43
N SER A 386 -6.00 -1.49 9.53
CA SER A 386 -6.51 -2.84 9.29
C SER A 386 -6.54 -3.63 10.58
N SER A 387 -7.59 -4.42 10.77
CA SER A 387 -7.69 -5.37 11.87
C SER A 387 -8.26 -6.70 11.41
N LEU A 388 -7.46 -7.76 11.49
CA LEU A 388 -7.93 -9.12 11.22
C LEU A 388 -9.00 -9.57 12.22
N SER A 389 -8.95 -9.09 13.47
CA SER A 389 -10.02 -9.36 14.44
C SER A 389 -11.34 -8.68 14.07
N ASP A 390 -11.29 -7.46 13.53
CA ASP A 390 -12.49 -6.77 13.06
C ASP A 390 -13.08 -7.48 11.83
N LEU A 391 -12.23 -7.89 10.88
CA LEU A 391 -12.66 -8.68 9.72
C LEU A 391 -13.29 -10.01 10.15
N SER A 392 -12.66 -10.75 11.06
CA SER A 392 -13.20 -12.02 11.57
C SER A 392 -14.56 -11.80 12.25
N SER A 393 -14.67 -10.75 13.06
CA SER A 393 -15.92 -10.40 13.74
C SER A 393 -17.03 -10.06 12.75
N LEU A 394 -16.71 -9.29 11.70
CA LEU A 394 -17.62 -8.98 10.61
C LEU A 394 -18.08 -10.26 9.87
N CYS A 395 -17.15 -11.18 9.58
CA CYS A 395 -17.50 -12.46 8.95
C CYS A 395 -18.44 -13.29 9.84
N ASP A 396 -18.26 -13.26 11.16
CA ASP A 396 -19.15 -13.95 12.08
C ASP A 396 -20.54 -13.29 12.15
N ASP A 397 -20.62 -11.97 12.04
CA ASP A 397 -21.89 -11.25 11.92
C ASP A 397 -22.63 -11.60 10.62
N LEU A 398 -21.89 -11.73 9.50
CA LEU A 398 -22.44 -12.19 8.21
C LEU A 398 -23.02 -13.60 8.34
N LYS A 399 -22.28 -14.52 8.98
CA LYS A 399 -22.75 -15.90 9.22
C LYS A 399 -24.04 -15.95 10.06
N ARG A 400 -24.20 -15.01 11.00
CA ARG A 400 -25.40 -14.89 11.85
C ARG A 400 -26.56 -14.14 11.17
N GLY A 401 -26.36 -13.59 9.96
CA GLY A 401 -27.36 -12.80 9.26
C GLY A 401 -27.67 -11.46 9.93
N GLU A 402 -26.74 -10.94 10.73
CA GLU A 402 -26.91 -9.67 11.45
C GLU A 402 -26.70 -8.45 10.54
N ILE A 403 -26.01 -8.64 9.41
CA ILE A 403 -25.72 -7.58 8.42
C ILE A 403 -26.73 -7.70 7.27
N SER A 404 -27.58 -6.69 7.15
CA SER A 404 -28.55 -6.58 6.06
C SER A 404 -28.04 -5.72 4.90
N THR A 405 -27.21 -4.71 5.20
CA THR A 405 -26.58 -3.83 4.21
C THR A 405 -25.08 -3.78 4.46
N LEU A 406 -24.29 -4.23 3.48
CA LEU A 406 -22.84 -4.16 3.50
C LEU A 406 -22.36 -3.22 2.38
N ILE A 407 -21.55 -2.23 2.76
CA ILE A 407 -20.90 -1.30 1.85
C ILE A 407 -19.40 -1.55 1.92
N ILE A 408 -18.80 -1.93 0.80
CA ILE A 408 -17.37 -2.19 0.64
C ILE A 408 -16.77 -1.00 -0.11
N LEU A 409 -15.82 -0.32 0.51
CA LEU A 409 -15.20 0.89 0.01
C LEU A 409 -13.72 0.62 -0.31
N GLY A 410 -13.45 0.38 -1.59
CA GLY A 410 -12.16 -0.10 -2.09
C GLY A 410 -11.86 -1.54 -1.68
N GLY A 411 -10.65 -1.99 -2.00
CA GLY A 411 -10.18 -3.34 -1.70
C GLY A 411 -10.89 -4.43 -2.52
N ASN A 412 -10.49 -5.68 -2.31
CA ASN A 412 -11.10 -6.83 -2.98
C ASN A 412 -11.16 -8.04 -2.03
N PRO A 413 -11.99 -7.98 -0.96
CA PRO A 413 -12.03 -8.99 0.09
C PRO A 413 -12.39 -10.40 -0.39
N VAL A 414 -13.08 -10.55 -1.52
CA VAL A 414 -13.33 -11.88 -2.12
C VAL A 414 -12.03 -12.53 -2.58
N TYR A 415 -11.11 -11.75 -3.13
CA TYR A 415 -9.81 -12.23 -3.60
C TYR A 415 -8.77 -12.34 -2.48
N ASN A 416 -8.66 -11.31 -1.63
CA ASN A 416 -7.50 -11.15 -0.75
C ASN A 416 -7.72 -11.57 0.72
N THR A 417 -8.93 -11.97 1.13
CA THR A 417 -9.15 -12.55 2.46
C THR A 417 -8.70 -14.02 2.55
N SER A 418 -8.44 -14.50 3.78
CA SER A 418 -8.15 -15.91 4.00
C SER A 418 -9.31 -16.80 3.51
N SER A 419 -8.98 -17.90 2.82
CA SER A 419 -9.95 -18.90 2.37
C SER A 419 -10.81 -19.47 3.50
N ASP A 420 -10.28 -19.50 4.73
CA ASP A 420 -10.97 -20.00 5.92
C ASP A 420 -12.18 -19.13 6.32
N LEU A 421 -12.20 -17.85 5.89
CA LEU A 421 -13.31 -16.93 6.14
C LEU A 421 -14.46 -17.11 5.15
N ALA A 422 -14.20 -17.70 3.97
CA ALA A 422 -15.16 -17.92 2.90
C ALA A 422 -15.99 -16.66 2.53
N PHE A 423 -15.35 -15.48 2.49
CA PHE A 423 -16.02 -14.19 2.40
C PHE A 423 -17.01 -14.09 1.23
N GLY A 424 -16.63 -14.58 0.04
CA GLY A 424 -17.51 -14.56 -1.14
C GLY A 424 -18.80 -15.37 -0.99
N ASP A 425 -18.80 -16.46 -0.22
CA ASP A 425 -20.03 -17.21 0.08
C ASP A 425 -20.92 -16.49 1.08
N LEU A 426 -20.32 -15.75 2.02
CA LEU A 426 -21.05 -14.96 3.00
C LEU A 426 -21.82 -13.79 2.35
N LEU A 427 -21.25 -13.17 1.30
CA LEU A 427 -21.89 -12.06 0.58
C LEU A 427 -23.25 -12.43 -0.02
N LYS A 428 -23.43 -13.68 -0.46
CA LYS A 428 -24.66 -14.15 -1.14
C LYS A 428 -25.91 -14.05 -0.26
N ASN A 429 -25.74 -14.02 1.06
CA ASN A 429 -26.83 -13.97 2.03
C ASN A 429 -27.19 -12.55 2.49
N VAL A 430 -26.41 -11.54 2.08
CA VAL A 430 -26.64 -10.14 2.48
C VAL A 430 -27.69 -9.52 1.57
N LYS A 431 -28.68 -8.85 2.16
CA LYS A 431 -29.81 -8.28 1.42
C LYS A 431 -29.37 -7.19 0.43
N HIS A 432 -28.46 -6.32 0.85
CA HIS A 432 -27.91 -5.23 0.04
C HIS A 432 -26.39 -5.20 0.11
N THR A 433 -25.72 -5.35 -1.02
CA THR A 433 -24.25 -5.28 -1.15
C THR A 433 -23.87 -4.20 -2.15
N ILE A 434 -23.02 -3.27 -1.71
CA ILE A 434 -22.55 -2.15 -2.52
C ILE A 434 -21.03 -2.16 -2.51
N HIS A 435 -20.40 -2.07 -3.67
CA HIS A 435 -18.96 -1.97 -3.83
C HIS A 435 -18.59 -0.68 -4.56
N LEU A 436 -17.60 0.04 -4.04
CA LEU A 436 -16.92 1.14 -4.72
C LEU A 436 -15.49 0.68 -5.02
N SER A 437 -15.11 0.60 -6.29
CA SER A 437 -13.74 0.22 -6.68
C SER A 437 -13.37 0.79 -8.06
N GLU A 438 -12.08 0.99 -8.30
CA GLU A 438 -11.55 1.44 -9.59
C GLU A 438 -11.75 0.39 -10.70
N TYR A 439 -11.87 -0.90 -10.35
CA TYR A 439 -12.02 -2.02 -11.28
C TYR A 439 -13.23 -2.90 -10.95
N ALA A 440 -13.78 -3.56 -11.96
CA ALA A 440 -14.79 -4.60 -11.79
C ALA A 440 -14.11 -5.93 -11.43
N ASP A 441 -13.85 -6.12 -10.14
CA ASP A 441 -13.10 -7.26 -9.58
C ASP A 441 -14.00 -8.39 -9.03
N GLU A 442 -13.39 -9.40 -8.40
CA GLU A 442 -14.09 -10.54 -7.81
C GLU A 442 -15.14 -10.13 -6.76
N THR A 443 -14.89 -9.05 -6.02
CA THR A 443 -15.86 -8.51 -5.05
C THR A 443 -17.00 -7.80 -5.76
N SER A 444 -16.69 -7.00 -6.77
CA SER A 444 -17.66 -6.29 -7.61
C SER A 444 -18.65 -7.25 -8.26
N ASN A 445 -18.14 -8.38 -8.78
CA ASN A 445 -18.95 -9.42 -9.42
C ASN A 445 -19.93 -10.15 -8.49
N LEU A 446 -19.70 -10.11 -7.18
CA LEU A 446 -20.58 -10.70 -6.17
C LEU A 446 -21.48 -9.66 -5.47
N CYS A 447 -21.22 -8.37 -5.67
CA CYS A 447 -22.03 -7.29 -5.12
C CYS A 447 -23.23 -6.97 -6.02
N GLN A 448 -24.33 -6.55 -5.39
CA GLN A 448 -25.52 -6.12 -6.13
C GLN A 448 -25.25 -4.79 -6.83
N TRP A 449 -24.62 -3.85 -6.16
CA TRP A 449 -24.23 -2.57 -6.75
C TRP A 449 -22.70 -2.51 -6.86
N HIS A 450 -22.22 -2.13 -8.04
CA HIS A 450 -20.82 -1.72 -8.24
C HIS A 450 -20.79 -0.28 -8.75
N LEU A 451 -19.99 0.54 -8.08
CA LEU A 451 -19.84 1.96 -8.32
C LEU A 451 -18.40 2.23 -8.78
N PRO A 452 -18.19 2.94 -9.90
CA PRO A 452 -16.85 3.34 -10.32
C PRO A 452 -16.19 4.30 -9.32
N GLU A 453 -15.01 3.93 -8.82
CA GLU A 453 -14.17 4.81 -8.02
C GLU A 453 -13.29 5.70 -8.90
N THR A 454 -13.16 6.97 -8.51
CA THR A 454 -12.18 7.87 -9.13
C THR A 454 -10.76 7.52 -8.71
N HIS A 455 -9.83 7.56 -9.67
CA HIS A 455 -8.41 7.54 -9.36
C HIS A 455 -8.03 8.83 -8.60
N TYR A 456 -6.99 8.81 -7.75
CA TYR A 456 -6.64 9.96 -6.91
C TYR A 456 -6.29 11.24 -7.72
N LEU A 457 -5.95 11.12 -9.01
CA LEU A 457 -5.70 12.26 -9.90
C LEU A 457 -6.99 12.91 -10.47
N GLU A 458 -8.16 12.33 -10.17
CA GLU A 458 -9.47 12.77 -10.66
C GLU A 458 -10.35 13.35 -9.54
N GLY A 459 -10.02 13.07 -8.27
CA GLY A 459 -10.79 13.48 -7.10
C GLY A 459 -10.04 14.40 -6.15
N TRP A 460 -10.79 15.23 -5.41
CA TRP A 460 -10.26 15.98 -4.28
C TRP A 460 -10.23 15.11 -3.03
N GLY A 461 -9.13 15.21 -2.27
CA GLY A 461 -8.97 14.53 -1.00
C GLY A 461 -7.87 15.14 -0.16
N ASP A 462 -7.55 14.51 0.96
CA ASP A 462 -6.37 14.81 1.76
C ASP A 462 -5.81 13.53 2.37
N ALA A 463 -4.56 13.61 2.80
CA ALA A 463 -3.90 12.49 3.44
C ALA A 463 -2.89 12.98 4.48
N ARG A 464 -2.50 12.07 5.36
CA ARG A 464 -1.42 12.28 6.32
C ARG A 464 -0.34 11.21 6.09
N SER A 465 0.89 11.67 6.05
CA SER A 465 2.07 10.83 5.87
C SER A 465 2.51 10.21 7.19
N ILE A 466 3.36 9.18 7.14
CA ILE A 466 3.82 8.44 8.32
C ILE A 466 4.50 9.32 9.40
N ASP A 467 5.12 10.43 8.99
CA ASP A 467 5.72 11.39 9.92
C ASP A 467 4.74 12.45 10.47
N GLY A 468 3.46 12.32 10.13
CA GLY A 468 2.40 13.22 10.55
C GLY A 468 2.21 14.43 9.66
N THR A 469 2.97 14.61 8.57
CA THR A 469 2.74 15.72 7.63
C THR A 469 1.40 15.60 6.93
N LEU A 470 0.62 16.68 6.93
CA LEU A 470 -0.65 16.79 6.22
C LEU A 470 -0.42 17.25 4.78
N SER A 471 -1.14 16.62 3.86
CA SER A 471 -1.03 16.91 2.43
C SER A 471 -2.41 16.86 1.76
N VAL A 472 -2.54 17.57 0.65
CA VAL A 472 -3.80 17.63 -0.13
C VAL A 472 -3.65 16.79 -1.40
N ILE A 473 -4.75 16.13 -1.79
CA ILE A 473 -4.88 15.45 -3.07
C ILE A 473 -5.57 16.43 -4.02
N GLN A 474 -4.81 16.94 -4.98
CA GLN A 474 -5.31 17.79 -6.03
C GLN A 474 -5.60 16.94 -7.27
N PRO A 475 -6.83 17.01 -7.82
CA PRO A 475 -7.10 16.42 -9.11
C PRO A 475 -6.41 17.25 -10.19
N LEU A 476 -5.83 16.56 -11.17
CA LEU A 476 -5.19 17.19 -12.32
C LEU A 476 -6.08 17.16 -13.55
N ILE A 477 -7.02 16.22 -13.59
CA ILE A 477 -7.96 16.02 -14.69
C ILE A 477 -9.36 15.82 -14.10
N ALA A 478 -10.38 16.22 -14.86
CA ALA A 478 -11.74 15.80 -14.52
C ALA A 478 -11.85 14.26 -14.63
N PRO A 479 -12.72 13.61 -13.83
CA PRO A 479 -12.95 12.19 -13.95
C PRO A 479 -13.14 11.75 -15.41
N LEU A 480 -12.33 10.78 -15.88
CA LEU A 480 -12.44 10.28 -17.25
C LEU A 480 -13.76 9.52 -17.47
N TYR A 481 -14.24 8.92 -16.40
CA TYR A 481 -15.53 8.25 -16.29
C TYR A 481 -16.36 8.93 -15.19
N ASP A 482 -17.67 8.68 -15.12
CA ASP A 482 -18.56 9.29 -14.12
C ASP A 482 -18.41 8.64 -12.71
N GLY A 483 -17.18 8.42 -12.27
CA GLY A 483 -16.85 7.85 -10.98
C GLY A 483 -17.06 8.82 -9.82
N ARG A 484 -17.03 8.29 -8.60
CA ARG A 484 -17.11 9.06 -7.36
C ARG A 484 -15.95 8.72 -6.44
N SER A 485 -15.45 9.74 -5.74
CA SER A 485 -14.40 9.53 -4.74
C SER A 485 -14.95 8.93 -3.45
N LEU A 486 -14.07 8.29 -2.67
CA LEU A 486 -14.38 7.79 -1.33
C LEU A 486 -15.01 8.87 -0.43
N VAL A 487 -14.49 10.11 -0.51
CA VAL A 487 -14.98 11.29 0.22
C VAL A 487 -16.44 11.60 -0.11
N GLU A 488 -16.79 11.55 -1.40
CA GLU A 488 -18.14 11.84 -1.89
C GLU A 488 -19.12 10.72 -1.53
N ILE A 489 -18.69 9.46 -1.65
CA ILE A 489 -19.51 8.29 -1.30
C ILE A 489 -19.82 8.24 0.19
N ILE A 490 -18.82 8.41 1.06
CA ILE A 490 -19.07 8.41 2.52
C ILE A 490 -20.03 9.56 2.89
N ASN A 491 -19.88 10.74 2.27
CA ASN A 491 -20.82 11.84 2.50
C ASN A 491 -22.24 11.48 2.04
N LEU A 492 -22.41 10.92 0.85
CA LEU A 492 -23.71 10.52 0.32
C LEU A 492 -24.40 9.48 1.22
N ILE A 493 -23.70 8.42 1.62
CA ILE A 493 -24.28 7.37 2.45
C ILE A 493 -24.63 7.89 3.86
N THR A 494 -23.86 8.86 4.35
CA THR A 494 -24.08 9.46 5.67
C THR A 494 -25.26 10.42 5.67
N ASN A 495 -25.37 11.28 4.65
CA ASN A 495 -26.28 12.43 4.66
C ASN A 495 -27.45 12.32 3.67
N GLY A 496 -27.44 11.32 2.78
CA GLY A 496 -28.43 11.16 1.70
C GLY A 496 -28.34 12.23 0.61
N GLN A 497 -27.28 13.05 0.64
CA GLN A 497 -27.08 14.18 -0.27
C GLN A 497 -25.70 14.13 -0.90
N GLU A 498 -25.66 14.46 -2.19
CA GLU A 498 -24.42 14.65 -2.92
C GLU A 498 -23.77 15.97 -2.52
N ALA A 499 -22.45 15.98 -2.44
CA ALA A 499 -21.64 17.16 -2.27
C ALA A 499 -20.36 16.99 -3.07
N ARG A 500 -19.79 18.09 -3.57
CA ARG A 500 -18.53 18.03 -4.31
C ARG A 500 -17.39 17.71 -3.35
N GLY A 501 -16.51 16.78 -3.71
CA GLY A 501 -15.32 16.44 -2.91
C GLY A 501 -14.49 17.68 -2.52
N TYR A 502 -14.35 18.65 -3.44
CA TYR A 502 -13.68 19.93 -3.18
C TYR A 502 -14.25 20.68 -1.98
N ASP A 503 -15.57 20.79 -1.86
CA ASP A 503 -16.19 21.55 -0.77
C ASP A 503 -16.00 20.82 0.56
N LEU A 504 -16.11 19.48 0.57
CA LEU A 504 -15.93 18.64 1.76
C LEU A 504 -14.52 18.72 2.33
N VAL A 505 -13.50 18.68 1.46
CA VAL A 505 -12.09 18.83 1.83
C VAL A 505 -11.83 20.26 2.27
N ARG A 506 -12.25 21.26 1.48
CA ARG A 506 -12.03 22.68 1.80
C ARG A 506 -12.57 23.04 3.19
N ASP A 507 -13.73 22.50 3.57
CA ASP A 507 -14.34 22.81 4.86
C ASP A 507 -13.57 22.24 6.06
N VAL A 508 -12.89 21.09 5.90
CA VAL A 508 -11.94 20.57 6.90
C VAL A 508 -10.72 21.48 6.99
N TRP A 509 -10.15 21.84 5.85
CA TRP A 509 -8.94 22.66 5.81
C TRP A 509 -9.14 24.08 6.32
N LYS A 510 -10.36 24.63 6.27
CA LYS A 510 -10.71 25.90 6.96
C LYS A 510 -10.51 25.83 8.48
N SER A 511 -10.67 24.65 9.09
CA SER A 511 -10.46 24.45 10.52
C SER A 511 -9.00 24.19 10.89
N ILE A 512 -8.21 23.70 9.93
CA ILE A 512 -6.77 23.41 10.10
C ILE A 512 -5.93 24.67 9.86
N LEU A 513 -6.27 25.45 8.83
CA LEU A 513 -5.55 26.66 8.44
C LEU A 513 -5.95 27.85 9.32
N TRP A 514 -5.01 28.78 9.52
CA TRP A 514 -5.26 29.97 10.33
C TRP A 514 -6.27 30.92 9.66
N PRO A 515 -7.36 31.33 10.34
CA PRO A 515 -8.43 32.12 9.70
C PRO A 515 -7.96 33.47 9.11
N VAL A 516 -6.95 34.09 9.73
CA VAL A 516 -6.48 35.44 9.36
C VAL A 516 -5.77 35.47 8.01
N ASN A 517 -5.10 34.39 7.61
CA ASN A 517 -4.32 34.30 6.37
C ASN A 517 -4.80 33.19 5.43
N TYR A 518 -6.05 32.73 5.61
CA TYR A 518 -6.58 31.54 4.97
C TYR A 518 -6.29 31.46 3.47
N GLU A 519 -6.54 32.52 2.70
CA GLU A 519 -6.36 32.47 1.24
C GLU A 519 -4.90 32.32 0.83
N ARG A 520 -3.98 33.02 1.51
CA ARG A 520 -2.54 32.89 1.28
C ARG A 520 -2.06 31.48 1.64
N ASP A 521 -2.46 30.97 2.79
CA ASP A 521 -2.00 29.68 3.28
C ASP A 521 -2.63 28.53 2.47
N ARG A 522 -3.86 28.70 1.97
CA ARG A 522 -4.51 27.80 1.02
C ARG A 522 -3.78 27.77 -0.32
N GLN A 523 -3.43 28.93 -0.89
CA GLN A 523 -2.67 28.98 -2.14
C GLN A 523 -1.29 28.33 -1.98
N ARG A 524 -0.62 28.59 -0.85
CA ARG A 524 0.66 27.94 -0.54
C ARG A 524 0.51 26.43 -0.38
N LEU A 525 -0.52 25.95 0.33
CA LEU A 525 -0.81 24.53 0.46
C LEU A 525 -1.01 23.86 -0.90
N LEU A 526 -1.79 24.47 -1.80
CA LEU A 526 -2.00 23.93 -3.15
C LEU A 526 -0.74 24.00 -4.02
N ASN A 527 0.12 25.00 -3.83
CA ASN A 527 1.38 25.08 -4.55
C ASN A 527 2.41 24.06 -4.05
N ASP A 528 2.60 23.99 -2.74
CA ASP A 528 3.60 23.12 -2.09
C ASP A 528 3.12 21.65 -2.06
N GLY A 529 1.81 21.42 -2.01
CA GLY A 529 1.15 20.11 -1.86
C GLY A 529 1.04 19.60 -0.43
N LEU A 530 1.70 20.26 0.53
CA LEU A 530 1.76 19.87 1.94
C LEU A 530 1.68 21.05 2.89
N TYR A 531 1.30 20.78 4.14
CA TYR A 531 1.25 21.73 5.23
C TYR A 531 2.41 21.52 6.21
N TRP A 532 3.31 22.50 6.29
CA TRP A 532 4.56 22.42 7.04
C TRP A 532 4.43 22.77 8.53
N GLU A 533 3.35 23.44 8.95
CA GLU A 533 3.25 24.03 10.29
C GLU A 533 2.75 23.06 11.37
N ASN A 534 2.25 21.87 11.03
CA ASN A 534 1.60 20.98 12.00
C ASN A 534 1.81 19.47 11.77
N PRO A 535 3.07 18.96 11.74
CA PRO A 535 3.28 17.52 11.89
C PRO A 535 2.92 17.09 13.32
N SER A 536 2.11 16.05 13.49
CA SER A 536 1.79 15.46 14.81
C SER A 536 3.08 15.15 15.56
N PRO A 537 3.40 15.74 16.72
CA PRO A 537 4.73 15.71 17.31
C PRO A 537 5.23 14.29 17.63
N GLU A 538 6.54 14.07 17.58
CA GLU A 538 7.13 12.82 18.08
C GLU A 538 6.99 12.74 19.59
N GLU A 539 6.54 11.58 20.05
CA GLU A 539 6.48 11.21 21.44
C GLU A 539 7.66 10.31 21.81
N VAL A 540 8.04 10.33 23.09
CA VAL A 540 9.01 9.42 23.69
C VAL A 540 8.25 8.47 24.62
N PRO A 541 7.53 7.47 24.07
CA PRO A 541 6.74 6.55 24.87
C PRO A 541 7.65 5.75 25.79
N ARG A 542 7.17 5.51 27.01
CA ARG A 542 7.85 4.65 27.98
C ARG A 542 7.35 3.23 27.83
N VAL A 543 8.24 2.27 28.12
CA VAL A 543 7.85 0.88 28.31
C VAL A 543 6.89 0.81 29.51
N ASN A 544 5.68 0.31 29.28
CA ASN A 544 4.60 0.24 30.28
C ASN A 544 4.31 -1.19 30.73
N ASN A 545 4.67 -2.18 29.90
CA ASN A 545 4.43 -3.58 30.23
C ASN A 545 5.71 -4.26 30.74
N LYS A 546 5.68 -4.67 32.01
CA LYS A 546 6.76 -5.39 32.69
C LYS A 546 6.93 -6.84 32.21
N ALA A 547 5.97 -7.41 31.48
CA ALA A 547 6.02 -8.80 31.05
C ALA A 547 6.38 -8.97 29.56
N ILE A 548 6.94 -7.97 28.88
CA ILE A 548 7.20 -8.03 27.43
C ILE A 548 8.08 -9.24 27.07
N PHE A 549 9.21 -9.42 27.78
CA PHE A 549 10.10 -10.55 27.54
C PHE A 549 9.47 -11.90 27.91
N TYR A 550 8.56 -11.92 28.87
CA TYR A 550 7.77 -13.11 29.23
C TYR A 550 6.73 -13.47 28.14
N GLN A 551 6.03 -12.48 27.59
CA GLN A 551 5.05 -12.70 26.52
C GLN A 551 5.72 -13.11 25.19
N ALA A 552 6.89 -12.53 24.89
CA ALA A 552 7.69 -12.93 23.74
C ALA A 552 8.25 -14.37 23.85
N THR A 553 8.58 -14.82 25.06
CA THR A 553 9.10 -16.17 25.31
C THR A 553 8.01 -17.24 25.40
N LEU A 554 6.79 -16.92 25.87
CA LEU A 554 5.72 -17.91 26.06
C LEU A 554 4.91 -18.28 24.81
N ARG A 555 4.63 -17.33 23.92
CA ARG A 555 3.81 -17.61 22.72
C ARG A 555 4.61 -18.10 21.53
N SER A 556 5.91 -17.96 21.58
CA SER A 556 6.84 -18.57 20.65
C SER A 556 7.03 -20.05 20.96
N ILE A 557 6.06 -20.79 21.52
CA ILE A 557 6.33 -22.16 22.01
C ILE A 557 5.94 -23.27 21.03
N ASP A 558 4.90 -23.18 20.18
CA ASP A 558 4.30 -24.45 19.73
C ASP A 558 4.74 -25.08 18.40
N ASN A 559 5.37 -24.39 17.44
CA ASN A 559 5.66 -25.02 16.14
C ASN A 559 7.15 -24.93 15.78
N ARG A 560 7.93 -25.93 16.18
CA ARG A 560 9.33 -26.06 15.77
C ARG A 560 9.42 -26.44 14.31
N LEU A 561 10.10 -25.61 13.50
CA LEU A 561 10.65 -26.08 12.24
C LEU A 561 11.77 -27.09 12.52
N GLY A 562 11.56 -28.30 12.03
CA GLY A 562 12.53 -29.39 12.05
C GLY A 562 12.81 -29.83 10.62
N ILE A 563 13.63 -30.86 10.46
CA ILE A 563 14.00 -31.37 9.13
C ILE A 563 12.81 -31.98 8.35
N ASN A 564 11.68 -32.21 9.02
CA ASN A 564 10.51 -32.92 8.49
C ASN A 564 9.29 -32.01 8.23
N ASN A 565 9.42 -30.69 8.37
CA ASN A 565 8.34 -29.76 8.02
C ASN A 565 8.89 -28.57 7.23
N LEU A 566 8.00 -27.92 6.49
CA LEU A 566 8.30 -26.75 5.68
C LEU A 566 7.53 -25.55 6.22
N GLU A 567 8.13 -24.38 6.07
CA GLU A 567 7.48 -23.09 6.35
C GLU A 567 6.99 -22.48 5.03
N ILE A 568 5.77 -21.96 5.05
CA ILE A 568 5.25 -21.09 3.99
C ILE A 568 5.21 -19.67 4.55
N ASN A 569 5.91 -18.75 3.89
CA ASN A 569 5.92 -17.34 4.26
C ASN A 569 5.20 -16.52 3.17
N PHE A 570 4.08 -15.90 3.53
CA PHE A 570 3.33 -15.03 2.63
C PHE A 570 3.97 -13.63 2.61
N ARG A 571 4.25 -13.12 1.40
CA ARG A 571 4.85 -11.81 1.18
C ARG A 571 4.05 -11.03 0.13
N PRO A 572 3.93 -9.70 0.26
CA PRO A 572 3.44 -8.87 -0.82
C PRO A 572 4.32 -9.06 -2.05
N SER A 573 3.70 -9.07 -3.24
CA SER A 573 4.47 -9.06 -4.48
C SER A 573 5.24 -7.73 -4.58
N PRO A 574 6.54 -7.76 -4.95
CA PRO A 574 7.32 -6.55 -5.11
C PRO A 574 6.79 -5.63 -6.22
N THR A 575 6.05 -6.16 -7.18
CA THR A 575 5.54 -5.40 -8.33
C THR A 575 4.01 -5.28 -8.32
N LEU A 576 3.30 -6.28 -7.80
CA LEU A 576 1.83 -6.32 -7.80
C LEU A 576 1.19 -6.04 -6.44
N TYR A 577 2.02 -5.87 -5.39
CA TYR A 577 1.59 -5.64 -4.02
C TYR A 577 0.65 -6.76 -3.50
N ASP A 578 -0.64 -6.45 -3.33
CA ASP A 578 -1.70 -7.33 -2.86
C ASP A 578 -2.62 -7.82 -3.99
N GLY A 579 -2.25 -7.58 -5.25
CA GLY A 579 -3.05 -7.89 -6.43
C GLY A 579 -3.81 -6.69 -7.00
N ARG A 580 -3.93 -5.55 -6.29
CA ARG A 580 -4.63 -4.36 -6.83
C ARG A 580 -4.00 -3.77 -8.08
N TYR A 581 -2.72 -4.08 -8.31
CA TYR A 581 -1.98 -3.64 -9.50
C TYR A 581 -1.87 -4.74 -10.56
N ALA A 582 -2.64 -5.83 -10.45
CA ALA A 582 -2.57 -6.94 -11.39
C ALA A 582 -2.88 -6.54 -12.84
N ASN A 583 -3.72 -5.51 -13.05
CA ASN A 583 -4.01 -5.01 -14.41
C ASN A 583 -3.00 -3.98 -14.94
N ASN A 584 -1.99 -3.60 -14.14
CA ASN A 584 -1.02 -2.62 -14.56
C ASN A 584 0.11 -3.27 -15.38
N ALA A 585 0.09 -3.06 -16.69
CA ALA A 585 1.05 -3.69 -17.62
C ALA A 585 2.52 -3.34 -17.31
N TRP A 586 2.81 -2.10 -16.86
CA TRP A 586 4.18 -1.72 -16.50
C TRP A 586 4.70 -2.50 -15.29
N LEU A 587 3.83 -2.77 -14.31
CA LEU A 587 4.20 -3.53 -13.12
C LEU A 587 4.24 -5.05 -13.37
N GLN A 588 3.46 -5.55 -14.32
CA GLN A 588 3.51 -6.94 -14.78
C GLN A 588 4.80 -7.26 -15.56
N GLU A 589 5.25 -6.32 -16.40
CA GLU A 589 6.48 -6.48 -17.20
C GLU A 589 7.75 -6.19 -16.37
N LEU A 590 7.63 -5.52 -15.23
CA LEU A 590 8.74 -5.20 -14.35
C LEU A 590 9.35 -6.50 -13.77
N PRO A 591 10.65 -6.77 -14.02
CA PRO A 591 11.29 -8.05 -13.69
C PRO A 591 11.55 -8.29 -12.20
#